data_AF-A0A2N8RHM1-F1
#
_entry.id   AF-A0A2N8RHM1-F1
#
_cell.length_a   1.000
_cell.length_b   1.000
_cell.length_c   1.000
_cell.angle_alpha   90.00
_cell.angle_beta   90.00
_cell.angle_gamma   90.00
#
_symmetry.space_group_name_H-M   'P 1'
#
loop_
_entity.id
_entity.type
_entity.pdbx_description
1 polymer ?
#
loop_
_entity_poly.entity_id
_entity_poly.type
_entity_poly.pdbx_seq_one_letter_code
_entity_poly.pdbx_strand_id
1 'polypeptide(L)'
;MALISMRQMLDHAAEFGYGVPAFNVNNLEQMRAIMEAADKTDSPVIVQASAGARKYAGAPFLRHLILAAIEEFPHIPVCMHQDHGTSPDICQRSIQLGFSSVMMDGSLKEDGKTPADYEYNVRVTQQTVAFAHACGVSVEGELGCLGSLETGMAGEEDGVGAEGVLDHSQLLTDPEEAADFVAKTKVDALAIAIGTSHGAYKFTKPPTGDVLAIDRIKAIHARIPETHLVMHGSSSVPQDWLKIINEYGGEIGETYGVPVEEIVEGIKYGVRKVNIDTDLRLASTGAIREFLAKHPSEFDPRKYLAKTVVAMRDVCIARYEAFGTAGHASKIKPISLEGMFQRYANGELDPKIN
;
A
#
# COMPACT_ATOMS: atom_id res chain seq x y z
N MET A 1 11.04 -7.80 -18.30
CA MET A 1 11.11 -8.93 -17.34
C MET A 1 9.67 -9.33 -16.95
N ALA A 2 9.41 -10.49 -16.36
CA ALA A 2 8.09 -10.77 -15.77
C ALA A 2 7.94 -10.08 -14.40
N LEU A 3 6.71 -9.82 -13.96
CA LEU A 3 6.44 -9.34 -12.59
C LEU A 3 6.74 -10.44 -11.57
N ILE A 4 7.07 -10.04 -10.33
CA ILE A 4 7.18 -10.97 -9.21
C ILE A 4 5.95 -10.92 -8.31
N SER A 5 5.71 -11.99 -7.58
CA SER A 5 4.64 -12.05 -6.58
C SER A 5 4.98 -11.14 -5.39
N MET A 6 3.95 -10.58 -4.75
CA MET A 6 4.14 -9.79 -3.53
C MET A 6 4.71 -10.68 -2.42
N ARG A 7 4.25 -11.93 -2.30
CA ARG A 7 4.72 -12.91 -1.32
C ARG A 7 6.23 -13.07 -1.36
N GLN A 8 6.82 -13.26 -2.54
CA GLN A 8 8.27 -13.37 -2.67
C GLN A 8 8.98 -12.11 -2.15
N MET A 9 8.46 -10.93 -2.49
CA MET A 9 9.04 -9.65 -2.10
C MET A 9 8.98 -9.44 -0.59
N LEU A 10 7.85 -9.78 0.05
CA LEU A 10 7.66 -9.63 1.49
C LEU A 10 8.41 -10.70 2.30
N ASP A 11 8.54 -11.93 1.78
CA ASP A 11 9.40 -12.96 2.36
C ASP A 11 10.86 -12.47 2.45
N HIS A 12 11.37 -11.88 1.36
CA HIS A 12 12.71 -11.29 1.34
C HIS A 12 12.81 -10.06 2.28
N ALA A 13 11.77 -9.23 2.35
CA ALA A 13 11.71 -8.13 3.31
C ALA A 13 11.79 -8.61 4.76
N ALA A 14 11.14 -9.72 5.10
CA ALA A 14 11.22 -10.34 6.41
C ALA A 14 12.61 -10.94 6.69
N GLU A 15 13.20 -11.65 5.73
CA GLU A 15 14.54 -12.25 5.85
C GLU A 15 15.62 -11.20 6.15
N PHE A 16 15.52 -10.03 5.52
CA PHE A 16 16.52 -8.97 5.63
C PHE A 16 16.11 -7.80 6.54
N GLY A 17 14.94 -7.88 7.20
CA GLY A 17 14.52 -6.92 8.22
C GLY A 17 14.15 -5.52 7.71
N TYR A 18 13.56 -5.42 6.52
CA TYR A 18 13.12 -4.14 5.93
C TYR A 18 11.61 -4.11 5.65
N GLY A 19 11.08 -2.95 5.28
CA GLY A 19 9.70 -2.76 4.78
C GLY A 19 9.71 -2.23 3.36
N VAL A 20 8.70 -2.56 2.56
CA VAL A 20 8.54 -2.09 1.18
C VAL A 20 7.44 -1.02 1.12
N PRO A 21 7.74 0.20 0.67
CA PRO A 21 6.68 1.15 0.38
C PRO A 21 5.89 0.67 -0.84
N ALA A 22 4.56 0.66 -0.72
CA ALA A 22 3.64 0.39 -1.80
C ALA A 22 3.01 1.70 -2.26
N PHE A 23 3.39 2.14 -3.47
CA PHE A 23 2.99 3.43 -4.01
C PHE A 23 1.80 3.27 -4.96
N ASN A 24 0.77 4.08 -4.77
CA ASN A 24 -0.34 4.15 -5.71
C ASN A 24 0.09 4.85 -7.02
N VAL A 25 -0.45 4.40 -8.15
CA VAL A 25 -0.18 4.98 -9.47
C VAL A 25 -1.48 5.23 -10.26
N ASN A 26 -1.54 6.40 -10.90
CA ASN A 26 -2.67 6.85 -11.70
C ASN A 26 -2.23 7.36 -13.10
N ASN A 27 -0.94 7.68 -13.31
CA ASN A 27 -0.44 8.20 -14.58
C ASN A 27 1.06 7.92 -14.81
N LEU A 28 1.59 8.46 -15.91
CA LEU A 28 2.99 8.29 -16.33
C LEU A 28 3.97 8.94 -15.35
N GLU A 29 3.72 10.18 -14.93
CA GLU A 29 4.63 10.94 -14.06
C GLU A 29 4.84 10.25 -12.71
N GLN A 30 3.79 9.70 -12.12
CA GLN A 30 3.88 8.92 -10.88
C GLN A 30 4.68 7.62 -11.11
N MET A 31 4.38 6.87 -12.18
CA MET A 31 5.10 5.64 -12.50
C MET A 31 6.60 5.91 -12.70
N ARG A 32 6.95 6.97 -13.42
CA ARG A 32 8.35 7.39 -13.61
C ARG A 32 9.00 7.78 -12.29
N ALA A 33 8.34 8.57 -11.46
CA ALA A 33 8.88 8.96 -10.16
C ALA A 33 9.21 7.76 -9.26
N ILE A 34 8.30 6.79 -9.19
CA ILE A 34 8.47 5.56 -8.40
C ILE A 34 9.65 4.75 -8.93
N MET A 35 9.69 4.47 -10.24
CA MET A 35 10.74 3.63 -10.82
C MET A 35 12.11 4.31 -10.85
N GLU A 36 12.19 5.60 -11.13
CA GLU A 36 13.45 6.34 -11.07
C GLU A 36 14.00 6.42 -9.64
N ALA A 37 13.13 6.46 -8.63
CA ALA A 37 13.56 6.37 -7.23
C ALA A 37 14.12 4.97 -6.93
N ALA A 38 13.36 3.94 -7.28
CA ALA A 38 13.73 2.55 -7.05
C ALA A 38 15.04 2.15 -7.75
N ASP A 39 15.24 2.61 -8.99
CA ASP A 39 16.46 2.40 -9.76
C ASP A 39 17.67 3.05 -9.07
N LYS A 40 17.53 4.30 -8.61
CA LYS A 40 18.58 5.02 -7.90
C LYS A 40 18.97 4.38 -6.57
N THR A 41 18.01 3.77 -5.89
CA THR A 41 18.22 3.16 -4.56
C THR A 41 18.43 1.66 -4.63
N ASP A 42 18.42 1.03 -5.81
CA ASP A 42 18.41 -0.45 -5.98
C ASP A 42 17.33 -1.09 -5.08
N SER A 43 16.09 -0.61 -5.17
CA SER A 43 14.97 -1.05 -4.33
C SER A 43 13.93 -1.86 -5.10
N PRO A 44 13.40 -2.97 -4.56
CA PRO A 44 12.22 -3.62 -5.12
C PRO A 44 10.98 -2.72 -4.97
N VAL A 45 10.01 -2.89 -5.86
CA VAL A 45 8.86 -1.98 -5.98
C VAL A 45 7.53 -2.71 -5.88
N ILE A 46 6.68 -2.30 -4.94
CA ILE A 46 5.23 -2.54 -5.03
C ILE A 46 4.60 -1.29 -5.61
N VAL A 47 4.03 -1.43 -6.81
CA VAL A 47 3.17 -0.40 -7.40
C VAL A 47 1.74 -0.90 -7.32
N GLN A 48 0.84 -0.06 -6.80
CA GLN A 48 -0.55 -0.44 -6.57
C GLN A 48 -1.54 0.46 -7.29
N ALA A 49 -2.69 -0.11 -7.64
CA ALA A 49 -3.76 0.61 -8.33
C ALA A 49 -5.12 0.32 -7.68
N SER A 50 -5.80 1.39 -7.29
CA SER A 50 -7.14 1.37 -6.73
C SER A 50 -8.23 1.28 -7.82
N ALA A 51 -9.49 1.12 -7.39
CA ALA A 51 -10.64 1.26 -8.28
C ALA A 51 -10.72 2.66 -8.94
N GLY A 52 -10.38 3.72 -8.19
CA GLY A 52 -10.30 5.08 -8.70
C GLY A 52 -9.25 5.22 -9.80
N ALA A 53 -8.05 4.66 -9.61
CA ALA A 53 -7.00 4.64 -10.62
C ALA A 53 -7.47 3.97 -11.92
N ARG A 54 -8.16 2.82 -11.83
CA ARG A 54 -8.71 2.14 -13.01
C ARG A 54 -9.77 2.97 -13.73
N LYS A 55 -10.60 3.72 -13.00
CA LYS A 55 -11.61 4.60 -13.57
C LYS A 55 -10.99 5.82 -14.25
N TYR A 56 -9.94 6.40 -13.65
CA TYR A 56 -9.23 7.56 -14.17
C TYR A 56 -8.37 7.24 -15.39
N ALA A 57 -7.45 6.29 -15.26
CA ALA A 57 -6.48 5.96 -16.32
C ALA A 57 -7.03 4.96 -17.34
N GLY A 58 -7.93 4.07 -16.92
CA GLY A 58 -8.31 2.89 -17.68
C GLY A 58 -7.37 1.71 -17.42
N ALA A 59 -7.95 0.51 -17.27
CA ALA A 59 -7.19 -0.71 -17.00
C ALA A 59 -6.08 -1.02 -18.04
N PRO A 60 -6.27 -0.81 -19.36
CA PRO A 60 -5.19 -1.02 -20.33
C PRO A 60 -4.02 -0.07 -20.12
N PHE A 61 -4.26 1.21 -19.82
CA PHE A 61 -3.18 2.17 -19.58
C PHE A 61 -2.37 1.80 -18.36
N LEU A 62 -3.02 1.47 -17.23
CA LEU A 62 -2.31 1.02 -16.03
C LEU A 62 -1.43 -0.19 -16.34
N ARG A 63 -2.00 -1.24 -16.97
CA ARG A 63 -1.21 -2.41 -17.37
C ARG A 63 0.00 -2.02 -18.21
N HIS A 64 -0.18 -1.17 -19.22
CA HIS A 64 0.91 -0.77 -20.10
C HIS A 64 1.94 0.17 -19.46
N LEU A 65 1.57 0.96 -18.45
CA LEU A 65 2.53 1.72 -17.64
C LEU A 65 3.48 0.78 -16.90
N ILE A 66 2.96 -0.28 -16.28
CA ILE A 66 3.77 -1.27 -15.58
C ILE A 66 4.64 -2.08 -16.57
N LEU A 67 4.09 -2.45 -17.73
CA LEU A 67 4.87 -3.13 -18.78
C LEU A 67 6.03 -2.26 -19.27
N ALA A 68 5.80 -0.96 -19.50
CA ALA A 68 6.86 -0.02 -19.87
C ALA A 68 7.92 0.09 -18.76
N ALA A 69 7.51 0.13 -17.49
CA ALA A 69 8.42 0.19 -16.34
C ALA A 69 9.37 -1.02 -16.29
N ILE A 70 8.88 -2.24 -16.45
CA ILE A 70 9.71 -3.46 -16.40
C ILE A 70 10.51 -3.72 -17.70
N GLU A 71 10.23 -2.97 -18.76
CA GLU A 71 11.05 -2.90 -19.97
C GLU A 71 12.21 -1.91 -19.80
N GLU A 72 11.95 -0.72 -19.24
CA GLU A 72 12.95 0.32 -19.01
C GLU A 72 13.90 -0.03 -17.85
N PHE A 73 13.39 -0.67 -16.79
CA PHE A 73 14.14 -1.02 -15.58
C PHE A 73 14.15 -2.54 -15.36
N PRO A 74 14.77 -3.33 -16.26
CA PRO A 74 14.66 -4.78 -16.26
C PRO A 74 15.34 -5.47 -15.07
N HIS A 75 16.21 -4.77 -14.33
CA HIS A 75 16.88 -5.25 -13.13
C HIS A 75 16.12 -4.99 -11.83
N ILE A 76 15.03 -4.21 -11.88
CA ILE A 76 14.22 -3.88 -10.70
C ILE A 76 13.05 -4.88 -10.60
N PRO A 77 12.93 -5.67 -9.52
CA PRO A 77 11.78 -6.51 -9.29
C PRO A 77 10.54 -5.66 -8.99
N VAL A 78 9.48 -5.84 -9.79
CA VAL A 78 8.22 -5.10 -9.67
C VAL A 78 7.08 -6.06 -9.36
N CYS A 79 6.28 -5.71 -8.35
CA CYS A 79 4.98 -6.29 -8.06
C CYS A 79 3.88 -5.29 -8.45
N MET A 80 2.91 -5.74 -9.23
CA MET A 80 1.70 -4.97 -9.55
C MET A 80 0.56 -5.45 -8.65
N HIS A 81 0.16 -4.60 -7.70
CA HIS A 81 -0.81 -4.93 -6.65
C HIS A 81 -2.15 -4.22 -6.87
N GLN A 82 -3.24 -4.96 -6.72
CA GLN A 82 -4.59 -4.43 -6.76
C GLN A 82 -4.99 -3.97 -5.36
N ASP A 83 -5.23 -2.68 -5.19
CA ASP A 83 -5.58 -2.08 -3.90
C ASP A 83 -7.11 -2.06 -3.70
N HIS A 84 -7.57 -2.37 -2.48
CA HIS A 84 -8.98 -2.42 -2.06
C HIS A 84 -9.93 -3.13 -3.06
N GLY A 85 -9.69 -4.42 -3.35
CA GLY A 85 -10.64 -5.23 -4.11
C GLY A 85 -11.90 -5.51 -3.31
N THR A 86 -13.04 -4.92 -3.70
CA THR A 86 -14.29 -5.03 -2.93
C THR A 86 -15.06 -6.33 -3.14
N SER A 87 -14.64 -7.20 -4.07
CA SER A 87 -15.23 -8.53 -4.27
C SER A 87 -14.23 -9.53 -4.87
N PRO A 88 -14.46 -10.85 -4.69
CA PRO A 88 -13.66 -11.88 -5.34
C PRO A 88 -13.63 -11.74 -6.87
N ASP A 89 -14.72 -11.28 -7.49
CA ASP A 89 -14.80 -11.07 -8.94
C ASP A 89 -13.87 -9.94 -9.42
N ILE A 90 -13.74 -8.87 -8.63
CA ILE A 90 -12.80 -7.78 -8.92
C ILE A 90 -11.36 -8.27 -8.81
N CYS A 91 -11.05 -9.09 -7.80
CA CYS A 91 -9.74 -9.70 -7.64
C CYS A 91 -9.42 -10.61 -8.84
N GLN A 92 -10.36 -11.47 -9.23
CA GLN A 92 -10.20 -12.34 -10.41
C GLN A 92 -10.01 -11.54 -11.70
N ARG A 93 -10.74 -10.43 -11.87
CA ARG A 93 -10.56 -9.55 -13.03
C ARG A 93 -9.17 -8.90 -13.04
N SER A 94 -8.62 -8.57 -11.88
CA SER A 94 -7.28 -7.99 -11.74
C SER A 94 -6.20 -9.01 -12.13
N ILE A 95 -6.36 -10.27 -11.74
CA ILE A 95 -5.47 -11.36 -12.19
C ILE A 95 -5.49 -11.48 -13.72
N GLN A 96 -6.67 -11.44 -14.35
CA GLN A 96 -6.79 -11.46 -15.82
C GLN A 96 -6.11 -10.27 -16.51
N LEU A 97 -5.95 -9.14 -15.81
CA LEU A 97 -5.26 -7.95 -16.31
C LEU A 97 -3.73 -8.02 -16.11
N GLY A 98 -3.24 -9.08 -15.47
CA GLY A 98 -1.81 -9.32 -15.27
C GLY A 98 -1.27 -8.83 -13.92
N PHE A 99 -2.12 -8.54 -12.94
CA PHE A 99 -1.67 -8.24 -11.58
C PHE A 99 -1.00 -9.46 -10.96
N SER A 100 0.14 -9.27 -10.31
CA SER A 100 0.89 -10.32 -9.59
C SER A 100 0.53 -10.40 -8.11
N SER A 101 -0.31 -9.47 -7.63
CA SER A 101 -0.91 -9.49 -6.31
C SER A 101 -2.27 -8.79 -6.28
N VAL A 102 -3.16 -9.25 -5.39
CA VAL A 102 -4.46 -8.62 -5.15
C VAL A 102 -4.75 -8.47 -3.66
N MET A 103 -5.41 -7.40 -3.27
CA MET A 103 -6.06 -7.28 -1.97
C MET A 103 -7.54 -7.63 -2.10
N MET A 104 -8.01 -8.58 -1.30
CA MET A 104 -9.43 -8.75 -1.02
C MET A 104 -9.75 -7.98 0.26
N ASP A 105 -10.34 -6.80 0.10
CA ASP A 105 -10.81 -6.01 1.24
C ASP A 105 -12.18 -6.55 1.68
N GLY A 106 -12.13 -7.61 2.48
CA GLY A 106 -13.30 -8.23 3.09
C GLY A 106 -13.72 -7.58 4.40
N SER A 107 -13.01 -6.55 4.89
CA SER A 107 -13.39 -5.81 6.10
C SER A 107 -14.64 -4.95 5.86
N LEU A 108 -14.91 -4.62 4.59
CA LEU A 108 -16.10 -3.95 4.10
C LEU A 108 -16.92 -4.88 3.19
N LYS A 109 -18.21 -4.59 3.03
CA LYS A 109 -19.08 -5.22 2.02
C LYS A 109 -18.70 -4.69 0.63
N GLU A 110 -19.31 -5.25 -0.43
CA GLU A 110 -18.98 -4.93 -1.82
C GLU A 110 -19.17 -3.45 -2.20
N ASP A 111 -19.93 -2.70 -1.41
CA ASP A 111 -20.11 -1.25 -1.55
C ASP A 111 -18.86 -0.44 -1.16
N GLY A 112 -17.86 -1.08 -0.53
CA GLY A 112 -16.64 -0.44 -0.05
C GLY A 112 -16.87 0.53 1.11
N LYS A 113 -18.00 0.41 1.82
CA LYS A 113 -18.46 1.39 2.82
C LYS A 113 -19.05 0.77 4.07
N THR A 114 -19.73 -0.36 3.95
CA THR A 114 -20.39 -1.00 5.10
C THR A 114 -19.43 -1.98 5.75
N PRO A 115 -19.07 -1.82 7.05
CA PRO A 115 -18.29 -2.83 7.77
C PRO A 115 -18.91 -4.21 7.68
N ALA A 116 -18.11 -5.21 7.33
CA ALA A 116 -18.54 -6.58 7.22
C ALA A 116 -18.39 -7.35 8.54
N ASP A 117 -19.23 -8.37 8.71
CA ASP A 117 -19.03 -9.38 9.74
C ASP A 117 -17.83 -10.28 9.42
N TYR A 118 -17.23 -10.85 10.46
CA TYR A 118 -16.02 -11.68 10.37
C TYR A 118 -16.18 -12.88 9.41
N GLU A 119 -17.31 -13.59 9.47
CA GLU A 119 -17.56 -14.77 8.64
C GLU A 119 -17.68 -14.42 7.15
N TYR A 120 -18.28 -13.26 6.83
CA TYR A 120 -18.24 -12.73 5.47
C TYR A 120 -16.80 -12.49 5.02
N ASN A 121 -15.99 -11.81 5.83
CA ASN A 121 -14.61 -11.47 5.50
C ASN A 121 -13.78 -12.72 5.24
N VAL A 122 -13.82 -13.69 6.16
CA VAL A 122 -13.13 -14.98 6.00
C VAL A 122 -13.54 -15.66 4.70
N ARG A 123 -14.83 -15.75 4.41
CA ARG A 123 -15.35 -16.46 3.23
C ARG A 123 -14.88 -15.82 1.91
N VAL A 124 -14.99 -14.50 1.76
CA VAL A 124 -14.60 -13.81 0.51
C VAL A 124 -13.08 -13.81 0.32
N THR A 125 -12.34 -13.71 1.42
CA THR A 125 -10.87 -13.77 1.42
C THR A 125 -10.39 -15.18 1.07
N GLN A 126 -10.95 -16.23 1.68
CA GLN A 126 -10.66 -17.64 1.34
C GLN A 126 -10.93 -17.94 -0.13
N GLN A 127 -12.08 -17.48 -0.66
CA GLN A 127 -12.40 -17.66 -2.06
C GLN A 127 -11.35 -17.02 -2.96
N THR A 128 -10.89 -15.81 -2.60
CA THR A 128 -9.85 -15.08 -3.35
C THR A 128 -8.50 -15.76 -3.28
N VAL A 129 -8.08 -16.19 -2.09
CA VAL A 129 -6.85 -16.96 -1.89
C VAL A 129 -6.83 -18.22 -2.75
N ALA A 130 -7.93 -18.98 -2.77
CA ALA A 130 -8.00 -20.23 -3.50
C ALA A 130 -7.71 -20.07 -5.01
N PHE A 131 -8.34 -19.09 -5.69
CA PHE A 131 -8.08 -18.91 -7.12
C PHE A 131 -6.78 -18.16 -7.39
N ALA A 132 -6.35 -17.25 -6.51
CA ALA A 132 -5.12 -16.47 -6.71
C ALA A 132 -3.88 -17.33 -6.56
N HIS A 133 -3.81 -18.15 -5.50
CA HIS A 133 -2.71 -19.09 -5.27
C HIS A 133 -2.61 -20.15 -6.37
N ALA A 134 -3.74 -20.57 -6.96
CA ALA A 134 -3.77 -21.44 -8.14
C ALA A 134 -3.11 -20.81 -9.39
N CYS A 135 -2.95 -19.48 -9.41
CA CYS A 135 -2.22 -18.74 -10.43
C CYS A 135 -0.85 -18.22 -9.94
N GLY A 136 -0.43 -18.55 -8.71
CA GLY A 136 0.78 -18.02 -8.08
C GLY A 136 0.72 -16.55 -7.68
N VAL A 137 -0.47 -15.93 -7.75
CA VAL A 137 -0.72 -14.53 -7.38
C VAL A 137 -0.89 -14.43 -5.87
N SER A 138 -0.27 -13.42 -5.26
CA SER A 138 -0.35 -13.21 -3.81
C SER A 138 -1.63 -12.50 -3.39
N VAL A 139 -2.14 -12.81 -2.21
CA VAL A 139 -3.33 -12.18 -1.63
C VAL A 139 -3.03 -11.44 -0.34
N GLU A 140 -3.45 -10.19 -0.30
CA GLU A 140 -3.61 -9.40 0.93
C GLU A 140 -5.07 -9.49 1.39
N GLY A 141 -5.30 -9.68 2.69
CA GLY A 141 -6.61 -9.49 3.33
C GLY A 141 -6.54 -8.41 4.39
N GLU A 142 -7.68 -7.88 4.81
CA GLU A 142 -7.77 -6.88 5.88
C GLU A 142 -8.64 -7.39 7.03
N LEU A 143 -8.19 -7.18 8.27
CA LEU A 143 -8.97 -7.46 9.47
C LEU A 143 -9.01 -6.22 10.38
N GLY A 144 -10.20 -5.88 10.87
CA GLY A 144 -10.49 -4.56 11.44
C GLY A 144 -10.88 -3.56 10.35
N CYS A 145 -11.27 -2.35 10.75
CA CYS A 145 -11.66 -1.28 9.83
C CYS A 145 -10.75 -0.07 10.06
N LEU A 146 -10.21 0.48 8.98
CA LEU A 146 -9.41 1.71 9.04
C LEU A 146 -10.26 2.89 9.52
N GLY A 147 -9.68 3.69 10.41
CA GLY A 147 -10.34 4.85 10.97
C GLY A 147 -9.55 5.50 12.09
N SER A 148 -9.87 6.76 12.37
CA SER A 148 -9.23 7.53 13.42
C SER A 148 -9.75 7.11 14.79
N LEU A 149 -8.85 6.78 15.72
CA LEU A 149 -9.22 6.50 17.12
C LEU A 149 -9.77 7.72 17.85
N GLU A 150 -9.49 8.93 17.37
CA GLU A 150 -9.98 10.18 17.96
C GLU A 150 -11.46 10.43 17.62
N THR A 151 -11.85 10.14 16.37
CA THR A 151 -13.17 10.52 15.84
C THR A 151 -14.10 9.34 15.62
N GLY A 152 -13.55 8.12 15.56
CA GLY A 152 -14.27 6.92 15.15
C GLY A 152 -14.64 6.89 13.65
N MET A 153 -14.17 7.85 12.86
CA MET A 153 -14.51 7.96 11.44
C MET A 153 -13.37 7.47 10.54
N ALA A 154 -13.72 6.83 9.45
CA ALA A 154 -12.79 6.52 8.37
C ALA A 154 -12.60 7.73 7.44
N GLY A 155 -11.45 7.77 6.78
CA GLY A 155 -11.25 8.58 5.59
C GLY A 155 -11.58 7.77 4.33
N GLU A 156 -11.73 8.45 3.20
CA GLU A 156 -11.95 7.79 1.91
C GLU A 156 -10.63 7.68 1.12
N GLU A 157 -10.35 6.50 0.57
CA GLU A 157 -9.35 6.27 -0.47
C GLU A 157 -10.07 5.87 -1.76
N ASP A 158 -10.13 6.78 -2.72
CA ASP A 158 -10.76 6.55 -4.04
C ASP A 158 -12.21 5.99 -3.98
N GLY A 159 -12.95 6.39 -2.95
CA GLY A 159 -14.34 5.99 -2.69
C GLY A 159 -14.51 4.76 -1.79
N VAL A 160 -13.41 4.23 -1.23
CA VAL A 160 -13.41 3.13 -0.25
C VAL A 160 -13.10 3.68 1.15
N GLY A 161 -13.91 3.29 2.13
CA GLY A 161 -13.76 3.69 3.53
C GLY A 161 -15.09 3.56 4.26
N ALA A 162 -15.05 3.16 5.54
CA ALA A 162 -16.26 2.91 6.30
C ALA A 162 -17.13 4.18 6.47
N GLU A 163 -18.44 4.06 6.21
CA GLU A 163 -19.38 5.14 6.47
C GLU A 163 -19.98 5.02 7.89
N GLY A 164 -20.03 6.14 8.61
CA GLY A 164 -20.56 6.22 9.97
C GLY A 164 -19.47 6.25 11.05
N VAL A 165 -19.88 6.15 12.31
CA VAL A 165 -18.98 6.08 13.47
C VAL A 165 -18.74 4.61 13.78
N LEU A 166 -17.49 4.18 13.69
CA LEU A 166 -17.04 2.84 14.01
C LEU A 166 -16.91 2.65 15.53
N ASP A 167 -17.22 1.44 15.99
CA ASP A 167 -16.91 1.04 17.36
C ASP A 167 -15.39 0.94 17.57
N HIS A 168 -14.92 1.19 18.78
CA HIS A 168 -13.49 1.12 19.10
C HIS A 168 -12.89 -0.26 18.82
N SER A 169 -13.67 -1.34 19.00
CA SER A 169 -13.25 -2.70 18.65
C SER A 169 -13.07 -2.92 17.15
N GLN A 170 -13.77 -2.18 16.30
CA GLN A 170 -13.59 -2.24 14.85
C GLN A 170 -12.32 -1.52 14.41
N LEU A 171 -11.88 -0.49 15.15
CA LEU A 171 -10.73 0.35 14.80
C LEU A 171 -9.37 -0.25 15.21
N LEU A 172 -9.38 -1.37 15.95
CA LEU A 172 -8.19 -2.02 16.50
C LEU A 172 -8.25 -3.54 16.34
N THR A 173 -7.52 -4.07 15.37
CA THR A 173 -7.47 -5.51 15.06
C THR A 173 -7.05 -6.35 16.26
N ASP A 174 -7.88 -7.30 16.69
CA ASP A 174 -7.55 -8.21 17.80
C ASP A 174 -6.46 -9.24 17.40
N PRO A 175 -5.41 -9.49 18.22
CA PRO A 175 -4.36 -10.45 17.90
C PRO A 175 -4.82 -11.90 17.75
N GLU A 176 -5.83 -12.35 18.51
CA GLU A 176 -6.34 -13.72 18.40
C GLU A 176 -7.26 -13.85 17.17
N GLU A 177 -8.07 -12.83 16.87
CA GLU A 177 -8.82 -12.81 15.60
C GLU A 177 -7.88 -12.78 14.39
N ALA A 178 -6.75 -12.05 14.45
CA ALA A 178 -5.75 -12.06 13.40
C ALA A 178 -5.14 -13.46 13.18
N ALA A 179 -4.83 -14.16 14.27
CA ALA A 179 -4.34 -15.54 14.22
C ALA A 179 -5.37 -16.50 13.59
N ASP A 180 -6.63 -16.43 14.01
CA ASP A 180 -7.71 -17.25 13.42
C ASP A 180 -7.95 -16.90 11.94
N PHE A 181 -7.94 -15.61 11.59
CA PHE A 181 -8.15 -15.13 10.23
C PHE A 181 -7.07 -15.65 9.29
N VAL A 182 -5.79 -15.54 9.67
CA VAL A 182 -4.68 -16.07 8.88
C VAL A 182 -4.76 -17.59 8.78
N ALA A 183 -5.07 -18.29 9.87
CA ALA A 183 -5.21 -19.75 9.87
C ALA A 183 -6.29 -20.21 8.88
N LYS A 184 -7.44 -19.53 8.84
CA LYS A 184 -8.56 -19.86 7.98
C LYS A 184 -8.32 -19.43 6.53
N THR A 185 -7.79 -18.24 6.31
CA THR A 185 -7.72 -17.64 4.97
C THR A 185 -6.43 -17.94 4.23
N LYS A 186 -5.32 -18.14 4.94
CA LYS A 186 -3.97 -18.32 4.37
C LYS A 186 -3.51 -17.16 3.49
N VAL A 187 -3.92 -15.93 3.80
CA VAL A 187 -3.41 -14.73 3.12
C VAL A 187 -1.89 -14.62 3.21
N ASP A 188 -1.28 -14.03 2.19
CA ASP A 188 0.17 -13.79 2.13
C ASP A 188 0.58 -12.54 2.94
N ALA A 189 -0.35 -11.60 3.07
CA ALA A 189 -0.17 -10.39 3.86
C ALA A 189 -1.48 -10.02 4.56
N LEU A 190 -1.37 -9.43 5.75
CA LEU A 190 -2.51 -9.01 6.56
C LEU A 190 -2.46 -7.50 6.82
N ALA A 191 -3.39 -6.76 6.25
CA ALA A 191 -3.69 -5.40 6.63
C ALA A 191 -4.43 -5.38 7.98
N ILE A 192 -3.98 -4.48 8.86
CA ILE A 192 -4.47 -4.36 10.23
C ILE A 192 -4.88 -2.91 10.55
N ALA A 193 -5.94 -2.75 11.32
CA ALA A 193 -6.39 -1.49 11.88
C ALA A 193 -5.66 -1.21 13.21
N ILE A 194 -4.91 -0.12 13.24
CA ILE A 194 -4.13 0.33 14.41
C ILE A 194 -4.32 1.83 14.69
N GLY A 195 -5.42 2.41 14.22
CA GLY A 195 -5.75 3.83 14.35
C GLY A 195 -5.33 4.74 13.19
N THR A 196 -4.83 4.15 12.10
CA THR A 196 -4.58 4.86 10.84
C THR A 196 -5.86 5.03 10.02
N SER A 197 -5.95 6.11 9.24
CA SER A 197 -7.03 6.38 8.28
C SER A 197 -6.49 6.84 6.92
N HIS A 198 -7.34 6.84 5.90
CA HIS A 198 -7.00 7.33 4.55
C HIS A 198 -6.93 8.87 4.46
N GLY A 199 -6.30 9.37 3.39
CA GLY A 199 -6.19 10.80 3.11
C GLY A 199 -5.19 11.59 3.98
N ALA A 200 -5.20 12.92 3.86
CA ALA A 200 -4.28 13.82 4.58
C ALA A 200 -4.70 14.11 6.03
N TYR A 201 -6.01 14.02 6.33
CA TYR A 201 -6.60 14.38 7.62
C TYR A 201 -6.60 13.21 8.60
N LYS A 202 -5.41 12.67 8.89
CA LYS A 202 -5.28 11.49 9.75
C LYS A 202 -5.36 11.85 11.22
N PHE A 203 -4.59 12.87 11.61
CA PHE A 203 -4.52 13.35 12.98
C PHE A 203 -4.64 14.87 13.04
N THR A 204 -5.28 15.35 14.10
CA THR A 204 -5.44 16.80 14.37
C THR A 204 -4.22 17.40 15.07
N LYS A 205 -3.34 16.55 15.60
CA LYS A 205 -2.08 16.89 16.29
C LYS A 205 -1.02 15.84 15.92
N PRO A 206 0.28 16.09 16.15
CA PRO A 206 1.29 15.04 16.01
C PRO A 206 0.87 13.80 16.80
N PRO A 207 0.75 12.62 16.16
CA PRO A 207 0.21 11.45 16.82
C PRO A 207 1.11 10.99 17.96
N THR A 208 0.49 10.64 19.09
CA THR A 208 1.13 9.93 20.21
C THR A 208 0.80 8.44 20.11
N GLY A 209 1.43 7.61 20.95
CA GLY A 209 1.09 6.18 21.05
C GLY A 209 -0.35 5.88 21.45
N ASP A 210 -1.13 6.89 21.89
CA ASP A 210 -2.55 6.74 22.25
C ASP A 210 -3.47 6.68 21.02
N VAL A 211 -3.04 7.26 19.89
CA VAL A 211 -3.84 7.36 18.65
C VAL A 211 -3.26 6.52 17.51
N LEU A 212 -2.05 5.98 17.69
CA LEU A 212 -1.40 5.05 16.78
C LEU A 212 -0.87 3.85 17.58
N ALA A 213 -1.56 2.72 17.48
CA ALA A 213 -1.36 1.58 18.37
C ALA A 213 -0.23 0.65 17.91
N ILE A 214 1.02 1.12 17.90
CA ILE A 214 2.19 0.31 17.49
C ILE A 214 2.38 -0.93 18.37
N ASP A 215 2.04 -0.86 19.66
CA ASP A 215 2.07 -2.04 20.54
C ASP A 215 1.09 -3.14 20.08
N ARG A 216 0.02 -2.78 19.36
CA ARG A 216 -0.88 -3.76 18.74
C ARG A 216 -0.19 -4.53 17.62
N ILE A 217 0.64 -3.86 16.81
CA ILE A 217 1.47 -4.54 15.78
C ILE A 217 2.34 -5.61 16.45
N LYS A 218 3.00 -5.28 17.56
CA LYS A 218 3.87 -6.21 18.30
C LYS A 218 3.10 -7.44 18.79
N ALA A 219 1.91 -7.22 19.36
CA ALA A 219 1.06 -8.29 19.85
C ALA A 219 0.57 -9.21 18.73
N ILE A 220 0.15 -8.63 17.60
CA ILE A 220 -0.26 -9.40 16.40
C ILE A 220 0.92 -10.20 15.87
N HIS A 221 2.09 -9.57 15.69
CA HIS A 221 3.28 -10.24 15.17
C HIS A 221 3.75 -11.41 16.06
N ALA A 222 3.64 -11.27 17.38
CA ALA A 222 3.92 -12.38 18.29
C ALA A 222 3.00 -13.60 18.08
N ARG A 223 1.79 -13.37 17.55
CA ARG A 223 0.79 -14.39 17.27
C ARG A 223 0.91 -15.01 15.88
N ILE A 224 1.29 -14.21 14.88
CA ILE A 224 1.48 -14.61 13.49
C ILE A 224 2.87 -14.22 12.95
N PRO A 225 3.96 -14.80 13.48
CA PRO A 225 5.32 -14.30 13.26
C PRO A 225 5.83 -14.43 11.82
N GLU A 226 5.24 -15.32 11.02
CA GLU A 226 5.61 -15.54 9.61
C GLU A 226 4.65 -14.86 8.62
N THR A 227 3.60 -14.18 9.11
CA THR A 227 2.69 -13.42 8.26
C THR A 227 3.15 -11.98 8.16
N HIS A 228 3.13 -11.45 6.93
CA HIS A 228 3.58 -10.10 6.63
C HIS A 228 2.49 -9.08 6.94
N LEU A 229 2.74 -8.17 7.88
CA LEU A 229 1.76 -7.14 8.22
C LEU A 229 1.82 -5.98 7.21
N VAL A 230 0.65 -5.40 6.94
CA VAL A 230 0.49 -4.26 6.03
C VAL A 230 -0.05 -3.07 6.81
N MET A 231 0.63 -1.93 6.67
CA MET A 231 0.15 -0.67 7.22
C MET A 231 -0.54 0.15 6.12
N HIS A 232 -1.86 0.22 6.21
CA HIS A 232 -2.68 1.09 5.38
C HIS A 232 -2.68 2.53 5.88
N GLY A 233 -3.16 3.47 5.06
CA GLY A 233 -3.28 4.88 5.47
C GLY A 233 -2.00 5.50 6.02
N SER A 234 -0.81 5.07 5.56
CA SER A 234 0.47 5.35 6.24
C SER A 234 1.32 6.43 5.59
N SER A 235 0.68 7.31 4.82
CA SER A 235 1.31 8.55 4.35
C SER A 235 1.67 9.46 5.54
N SER A 236 2.86 10.07 5.50
CA SER A 236 3.39 10.88 6.62
C SER A 236 3.00 12.35 6.57
N VAL A 237 2.42 12.81 5.45
CA VAL A 237 1.97 14.19 5.23
C VAL A 237 3.11 15.19 5.48
N PRO A 238 4.07 15.32 4.54
CA PRO A 238 5.25 16.16 4.73
C PRO A 238 4.86 17.64 4.90
N GLN A 239 5.22 18.21 6.04
CA GLN A 239 4.81 19.56 6.43
C GLN A 239 5.38 20.64 5.48
N ASP A 240 6.56 20.41 4.92
CA ASP A 240 7.16 21.32 3.93
C ASP A 240 6.28 21.43 2.66
N TRP A 241 5.69 20.32 2.19
CA TRP A 241 4.79 20.34 1.04
C TRP A 241 3.46 21.02 1.37
N LEU A 242 2.92 20.86 2.59
CA LEU A 242 1.74 21.61 3.02
C LEU A 242 2.00 23.11 2.99
N LYS A 243 3.16 23.54 3.51
CA LYS A 243 3.57 24.94 3.50
C LYS A 243 3.68 25.48 2.07
N ILE A 244 4.32 24.75 1.17
CA ILE A 244 4.44 25.14 -0.25
C ILE A 244 3.05 25.25 -0.88
N ILE A 245 2.16 24.28 -0.66
CA ILE A 245 0.79 24.33 -1.20
C ILE A 245 0.07 25.59 -0.72
N ASN A 246 0.11 25.89 0.57
CA ASN A 246 -0.56 27.05 1.15
C ASN A 246 0.07 28.39 0.70
N GLU A 247 1.39 28.44 0.53
CA GLU A 247 2.10 29.62 -0.01
C GLU A 247 1.67 29.93 -1.46
N TYR A 248 1.44 28.89 -2.27
CA TYR A 248 1.10 29.01 -3.69
C TYR A 248 -0.40 28.76 -3.96
N GLY A 249 -1.25 29.39 -3.13
CA GLY A 249 -2.69 29.53 -3.37
C GLY A 249 -3.53 28.27 -3.16
N GLY A 250 -2.98 27.28 -2.44
CA GLY A 250 -3.75 26.17 -1.89
C GLY A 250 -4.27 26.47 -0.50
N GLU A 251 -5.15 25.61 -0.01
CA GLU A 251 -5.71 25.71 1.33
C GLU A 251 -5.83 24.31 1.93
N ILE A 252 -4.86 23.95 2.75
CA ILE A 252 -4.86 22.72 3.55
C ILE A 252 -4.65 23.14 5.00
N GLY A 253 -5.63 22.79 5.84
CA GLY A 253 -5.57 23.05 7.28
C GLY A 253 -4.42 22.30 7.96
N GLU A 254 -4.14 22.66 9.21
CA GLU A 254 -3.16 21.96 10.02
C GLU A 254 -3.56 20.49 10.18
N THR A 255 -2.68 19.58 9.75
CA THR A 255 -2.90 18.14 9.86
C THR A 255 -1.59 17.36 9.80
N TYR A 256 -1.61 16.16 10.34
CA TYR A 256 -0.44 15.31 10.51
C TYR A 256 -0.72 13.90 9.99
N GLY A 257 0.30 13.29 9.38
CA GLY A 257 0.27 11.90 8.94
C GLY A 257 0.94 10.96 9.93
N VAL A 258 1.22 9.72 9.49
CA VAL A 258 1.94 8.73 10.30
C VAL A 258 3.45 9.05 10.31
N PRO A 259 4.10 9.27 11.46
CA PRO A 259 5.52 9.56 11.54
C PRO A 259 6.35 8.42 10.96
N VAL A 260 7.44 8.74 10.25
CA VAL A 260 8.31 7.75 9.63
C VAL A 260 8.95 6.84 10.68
N GLU A 261 9.29 7.39 11.84
CA GLU A 261 9.88 6.67 12.96
C GLU A 261 8.96 5.58 13.51
N GLU A 262 7.64 5.82 13.56
CA GLU A 262 6.64 4.84 14.01
C GLU A 262 6.43 3.74 12.96
N ILE A 263 6.49 4.08 11.67
CA ILE A 263 6.48 3.08 10.59
C ILE A 263 7.72 2.19 10.70
N VAL A 264 8.90 2.78 10.91
CA VAL A 264 10.15 2.04 11.12
C VAL A 264 10.09 1.15 12.35
N GLU A 265 9.45 1.62 13.43
CA GLU A 265 9.18 0.77 14.60
C GLU A 265 8.27 -0.41 14.22
N GLY A 266 7.18 -0.19 13.49
CA GLY A 266 6.32 -1.25 12.96
C GLY A 266 7.06 -2.28 12.10
N ILE A 267 8.00 -1.85 11.26
CA ILE A 267 8.83 -2.72 10.41
C ILE A 267 9.67 -3.71 11.24
N LYS A 268 10.10 -3.31 12.45
CA LYS A 268 10.83 -4.21 13.36
C LYS A 268 9.96 -5.36 13.86
N TYR A 269 8.63 -5.21 13.83
CA TYR A 269 7.66 -6.20 14.31
C TYR A 269 6.73 -6.67 13.19
N GLY A 270 7.28 -6.94 12.01
CA GLY A 270 6.58 -7.70 10.98
C GLY A 270 5.82 -6.88 9.93
N VAL A 271 5.81 -5.54 10.01
CA VAL A 271 5.32 -4.74 8.88
C VAL A 271 6.27 -4.86 7.70
N ARG A 272 5.77 -5.33 6.56
CA ARG A 272 6.54 -5.50 5.32
C ARG A 272 6.01 -4.72 4.13
N LYS A 273 4.76 -4.26 4.18
CA LYS A 273 4.16 -3.37 3.18
C LYS A 273 3.61 -2.11 3.84
N VAL A 274 3.94 -0.95 3.28
CA VAL A 274 3.49 0.35 3.80
C VAL A 274 2.83 1.14 2.67
N ASN A 275 1.52 1.34 2.74
CA ASN A 275 0.77 2.03 1.68
C ASN A 275 0.99 3.54 1.73
N ILE A 276 1.43 4.13 0.61
CA ILE A 276 1.71 5.56 0.47
C ILE A 276 1.11 6.09 -0.83
N ASP A 277 0.24 7.08 -0.70
CA ASP A 277 -0.36 7.78 -1.84
C ASP A 277 -0.38 9.30 -1.60
N THR A 278 -1.00 9.71 -0.49
CA THR A 278 -1.21 11.12 -0.14
C THR A 278 0.08 11.94 -0.20
N ASP A 279 1.22 11.38 0.22
CA ASP A 279 2.51 12.09 0.16
C ASP A 279 2.90 12.47 -1.27
N LEU A 280 2.66 11.58 -2.25
CA LEU A 280 2.95 11.84 -3.66
C LEU A 280 1.96 12.85 -4.26
N ARG A 281 0.68 12.78 -3.86
CA ARG A 281 -0.34 13.78 -4.25
C ARG A 281 0.04 15.18 -3.77
N LEU A 282 0.49 15.31 -2.52
CA LEU A 282 0.93 16.58 -1.93
C LEU A 282 2.19 17.11 -2.61
N ALA A 283 3.20 16.27 -2.78
CA ALA A 283 4.44 16.66 -3.45
C ALA A 283 4.20 17.13 -4.89
N SER A 284 3.39 16.39 -5.65
CA SER A 284 2.98 16.76 -7.01
C SER A 284 2.21 18.09 -7.04
N THR A 285 1.21 18.24 -6.17
CA THR A 285 0.37 19.44 -6.12
C THR A 285 1.18 20.68 -5.75
N GLY A 286 2.04 20.59 -4.73
CA GLY A 286 2.92 21.69 -4.32
C GLY A 286 3.88 22.10 -5.43
N ALA A 287 4.52 21.12 -6.09
CA ALA A 287 5.46 21.38 -7.18
C ALA A 287 4.81 22.09 -8.38
N ILE A 288 3.58 21.70 -8.77
CA ILE A 288 2.84 22.37 -9.85
C ILE A 288 2.51 23.80 -9.45
N ARG A 289 1.95 24.00 -8.24
CA ARG A 289 1.51 25.31 -7.75
C ARG A 289 2.66 26.31 -7.70
N GLU A 290 3.77 25.91 -7.10
CA GLU A 290 4.98 26.73 -7.03
C GLU A 290 5.49 27.09 -8.43
N PHE A 291 5.59 26.10 -9.33
CA PHE A 291 6.11 26.32 -10.67
C PHE A 291 5.25 27.32 -11.46
N LEU A 292 3.93 27.12 -11.50
CA LEU A 292 3.03 27.98 -12.28
C LEU A 292 3.00 29.42 -11.73
N ALA A 293 3.08 29.59 -10.40
CA ALA A 293 3.15 30.91 -9.79
C ALA A 293 4.45 31.66 -10.14
N LYS A 294 5.59 30.96 -10.21
CA LYS A 294 6.90 31.53 -10.55
C LYS A 294 7.12 31.72 -12.04
N HIS A 295 6.35 31.03 -12.88
CA HIS A 295 6.52 31.02 -14.34
C HIS A 295 5.19 31.28 -15.06
N PRO A 296 4.58 32.48 -14.93
CA PRO A 296 3.23 32.76 -15.42
C PRO A 296 3.08 32.72 -16.94
N SER A 297 4.20 32.80 -17.68
CA SER A 297 4.21 32.69 -19.14
C SER A 297 4.48 31.27 -19.65
N GLU A 298 4.80 30.33 -18.76
CA GLU A 298 5.06 28.94 -19.13
C GLU A 298 3.76 28.15 -19.18
N PHE A 299 3.53 27.46 -20.29
CA PHE A 299 2.30 26.71 -20.57
C PHE A 299 2.57 25.29 -21.09
N ASP A 300 3.84 24.93 -21.32
CA ASP A 300 4.21 23.57 -21.71
C ASP A 300 4.01 22.61 -20.51
N PRO A 301 3.10 21.63 -20.61
CA PRO A 301 2.83 20.72 -19.50
C PRO A 301 4.05 19.98 -18.99
N ARG A 302 4.99 19.68 -19.88
CA ARG A 302 6.22 18.95 -19.52
C ARG A 302 7.05 19.73 -18.52
N LYS A 303 6.96 21.06 -18.49
CA LYS A 303 7.78 21.90 -17.60
C LYS A 303 7.36 21.77 -16.15
N TYR A 304 6.07 21.88 -15.86
CA TYR A 304 5.56 21.73 -14.49
C TYR A 304 5.38 20.26 -14.11
N LEU A 305 5.00 19.36 -15.04
CA LEU A 305 4.92 17.93 -14.77
C LEU A 305 6.30 17.31 -14.49
N ALA A 306 7.37 17.77 -15.14
CA ALA A 306 8.72 17.32 -14.78
C ALA A 306 9.09 17.68 -13.32
N LYS A 307 8.53 18.76 -12.76
CA LYS A 307 8.72 19.10 -11.34
C LYS A 307 8.00 18.14 -10.41
N THR A 308 6.83 17.64 -10.80
CA THR A 308 6.14 16.62 -10.00
C THR A 308 6.91 15.31 -9.98
N VAL A 309 7.49 14.89 -11.11
CA VAL A 309 8.33 13.69 -11.17
C VAL A 309 9.49 13.80 -10.19
N VAL A 310 10.20 14.93 -10.17
CA VAL A 310 11.30 15.18 -9.22
C VAL A 310 10.80 15.14 -7.77
N ALA A 311 9.74 15.90 -7.46
CA ALA A 311 9.19 15.99 -6.10
C ALA A 311 8.71 14.62 -5.56
N MET A 312 7.96 13.87 -6.37
CA MET A 312 7.49 12.54 -6.01
C MET A 312 8.64 11.53 -5.90
N ARG A 313 9.62 11.59 -6.80
CA ARG A 313 10.79 10.71 -6.76
C ARG A 313 11.58 10.91 -5.48
N ASP A 314 11.80 12.16 -5.08
CA ASP A 314 12.57 12.47 -3.88
C ASP A 314 11.82 12.00 -2.61
N VAL A 315 10.48 12.05 -2.59
CA VAL A 315 9.66 11.39 -1.55
C VAL A 315 9.83 9.87 -1.57
N CYS A 316 9.80 9.24 -2.76
CA CYS A 316 9.97 7.79 -2.89
C CYS A 316 11.36 7.34 -2.38
N ILE A 317 12.43 8.05 -2.75
CA ILE A 317 13.80 7.79 -2.28
C ILE A 317 13.83 7.83 -0.75
N ALA A 318 13.29 8.89 -0.14
CA ALA A 318 13.27 9.02 1.31
C ALA A 318 12.55 7.86 2.01
N ARG A 319 11.50 7.29 1.40
CA ARG A 319 10.80 6.11 1.94
C ARG A 319 11.59 4.82 1.74
N TYR A 320 12.16 4.60 0.56
CA TYR A 320 13.02 3.44 0.31
C TYR A 320 14.23 3.39 1.25
N GLU A 321 14.85 4.54 1.53
CA GLU A 321 15.96 4.65 2.47
C GLU A 321 15.51 4.44 3.92
N ALA A 322 14.47 5.16 4.36
CA ALA A 322 14.00 5.07 5.74
C ALA A 322 13.49 3.68 6.11
N PHE A 323 12.85 2.97 5.17
CA PHE A 323 12.29 1.64 5.41
C PHE A 323 13.30 0.50 5.22
N GLY A 324 14.56 0.84 4.90
CA GLY A 324 15.63 -0.14 4.68
C GLY A 324 15.51 -0.92 3.36
N THR A 325 14.64 -0.50 2.45
CA THR A 325 14.41 -1.16 1.14
C THR A 325 15.56 -0.94 0.15
N ALA A 326 16.37 0.12 0.35
CA ALA A 326 17.50 0.46 -0.52
C ALA A 326 18.58 -0.64 -0.57
N GLY A 327 19.05 -0.98 -1.76
CA GLY A 327 20.11 -1.97 -1.99
C GLY A 327 19.64 -3.43 -1.95
N HIS A 328 18.35 -3.69 -2.14
CA HIS A 328 17.77 -5.03 -2.05
C HIS A 328 17.20 -5.57 -3.38
N ALA A 329 17.02 -4.75 -4.42
CA ALA A 329 16.45 -5.23 -5.70
C ALA A 329 17.37 -6.26 -6.35
N SER A 330 18.64 -5.93 -6.51
CA SER A 330 19.66 -6.82 -7.08
C SER A 330 19.88 -8.14 -6.32
N LYS A 331 19.42 -8.23 -5.06
CA LYS A 331 19.53 -9.43 -4.21
C LYS A 331 18.39 -10.42 -4.43
N ILE A 332 17.26 -9.98 -4.99
CA ILE A 332 16.11 -10.84 -5.26
C ILE A 332 16.36 -11.61 -6.55
N LYS A 333 16.21 -12.94 -6.48
CA LYS A 333 16.18 -13.81 -7.67
C LYS A 333 14.72 -14.10 -8.01
N PRO A 334 14.14 -13.49 -9.06
CA PRO A 334 12.71 -13.62 -9.37
C PRO A 334 12.26 -15.08 -9.52
N ILE A 335 11.15 -15.43 -8.86
CA ILE A 335 10.43 -16.70 -9.04
C ILE A 335 9.21 -16.39 -9.91
N SER A 336 8.98 -17.16 -10.98
CA SER A 336 7.78 -16.98 -11.81
C SER A 336 6.51 -17.27 -11.00
N LEU A 337 5.37 -16.74 -11.44
CA LEU A 337 4.09 -17.06 -10.82
C LEU A 337 3.78 -18.57 -10.91
N GLU A 338 4.19 -19.26 -11.98
CA GLU A 338 4.10 -20.72 -12.06
C GLU A 338 4.95 -21.40 -10.98
N GLY A 339 6.14 -20.87 -10.69
CA GLY A 339 6.99 -21.34 -9.60
C GLY A 339 6.34 -21.12 -8.23
N MET A 340 5.73 -19.95 -8.02
CA MET A 340 4.98 -19.65 -6.80
C MET A 340 3.77 -20.58 -6.63
N PHE A 341 3.02 -20.86 -7.70
CA PHE A 341 1.92 -21.82 -7.70
C PHE A 341 2.38 -23.20 -7.19
N GLN A 342 3.51 -23.73 -7.67
CA GLN A 342 4.03 -25.02 -7.21
C GLN A 342 4.33 -25.01 -5.70
N ARG A 343 4.89 -23.91 -5.19
CA ARG A 343 5.18 -23.76 -3.75
C ARG A 343 3.91 -23.71 -2.90
N TYR A 344 2.86 -23.02 -3.36
CA TYR A 344 1.54 -23.05 -2.72
C TYR A 344 0.93 -24.45 -2.75
N ALA A 345 0.94 -25.13 -3.91
CA ALA A 345 0.35 -26.45 -4.09
C ALA A 345 0.99 -27.52 -3.18
N ASN A 346 2.28 -27.37 -2.87
CA ASN A 346 3.02 -28.27 -1.98
C ASN A 346 2.94 -27.88 -0.49
N GLY A 347 2.23 -26.79 -0.14
CA GLY A 347 2.09 -26.31 1.23
C GLY A 347 3.36 -25.64 1.80
N GLU A 348 4.37 -25.34 0.98
CA GLU A 348 5.62 -24.71 1.43
C GLU A 348 5.42 -23.30 2.00
N LEU A 349 4.31 -22.66 1.63
CA LEU A 349 4.00 -21.27 1.93
C LEU A 349 2.86 -21.12 2.95
N ASP A 350 2.40 -22.23 3.55
CA ASP A 350 1.37 -22.21 4.58
C ASP A 350 1.82 -21.41 5.81
N PRO A 351 0.95 -20.57 6.40
CA PRO A 351 1.32 -19.71 7.52
C PRO A 351 1.55 -20.51 8.82
N LYS A 352 2.44 -20.02 9.68
CA LYS A 352 2.58 -20.49 11.05
C LYS A 352 1.87 -19.57 12.03
N ILE A 353 1.11 -20.19 12.93
CA ILE A 353 0.32 -19.54 13.98
C ILE A 353 0.82 -20.06 15.32
N ASN A 354 1.07 -19.15 16.26
CA ASN A 354 1.53 -19.52 17.60
C ASN A 354 0.38 -19.90 18.53
#